data_AF-A0AAD3SF35-F1
#
_entry.id   AF-A0AAD3SF35-F1
#
_cell.length_a   1.000
_cell.length_b   1.000
_cell.length_c   1.000
_cell.angle_alpha   90.00
_cell.angle_beta   90.00
_cell.angle_gamma   90.00
#
_symmetry.space_group_name_H-M   'P 1'
#
loop_
_entity.id
_entity.type
_entity.pdbx_description
1 polymer ?
#
loop_
_entity_poly.entity_id
_entity_poly.type
_entity_poly.pdbx_seq_one_letter_code
_entity_poly.pdbx_strand_id
1 'polypeptide(L)'
;MIVNSFAHMISTSPVDRYTRPEFTESGPLAVDAGRHPILESMHIDFIPNSIFLSEASNMVIVMGPNMSGKSTYLQQVCLIIILAQIGCYVPARFSTVRVVDRIFTRMGAMDSLESNSSTFMTEMRETAFIMQNVSQRSLIVMDELGRATSSSDGFAVAWSCCEQLLMLKAYTLFATHMENLSELSTIYPNVKILHFHVDIRNNRMDFKFQLKDGPRHVPHYGLLLAEVAGLPSSVIEIARNITLMITEKEARRMQVNELQYYPILMVYRVAQRLICLKYSNQDEGAIRDALQNLKESYLAGRL
;
A
#
# COMPACT_ATOMS: atom_id res chain seq x y z
N MET A 1 -23.33 21.45 -18.96
CA MET A 1 -23.66 20.05 -19.29
C MET A 1 -22.98 19.09 -18.30
N ILE A 2 -21.65 19.08 -18.19
CA ILE A 2 -20.89 18.18 -17.28
C ILE A 2 -21.29 18.33 -15.80
N VAL A 3 -21.38 19.55 -15.28
CA VAL A 3 -21.77 19.80 -13.87
C VAL A 3 -23.15 19.21 -13.54
N ASN A 4 -24.12 19.34 -14.45
CA ASN A 4 -25.45 18.74 -14.28
C ASN A 4 -25.39 17.22 -14.31
N SER A 5 -24.54 16.62 -15.16
CA SER A 5 -24.35 15.17 -15.20
C SER A 5 -23.75 14.63 -13.90
N PHE A 6 -22.76 15.33 -13.32
CA PHE A 6 -22.22 14.98 -12.00
C PHE A 6 -23.28 15.11 -10.91
N ALA A 7 -23.99 16.24 -10.86
CA ALA A 7 -25.06 16.46 -9.89
C ALA A 7 -26.15 15.38 -10.00
N HIS A 8 -26.56 15.00 -11.21
CA HIS A 8 -27.51 13.93 -11.45
C HIS A 8 -27.03 12.60 -10.88
N MET A 9 -25.84 12.15 -11.28
CA MET A 9 -25.24 10.89 -10.80
C MET A 9 -25.17 10.81 -9.27
N ILE A 10 -24.76 11.91 -8.62
CA ILE A 10 -24.67 12.02 -7.17
C ILE A 10 -26.07 11.96 -6.54
N SER A 11 -27.03 12.72 -7.09
CA SER A 11 -28.40 12.79 -6.55
C SER A 11 -29.20 11.50 -6.67
N THR A 12 -28.90 10.67 -7.68
CA THR A 12 -29.53 9.35 -7.86
C THR A 12 -28.87 8.25 -7.04
N SER A 13 -27.71 8.53 -6.45
CA SER A 13 -27.02 7.59 -5.57
C SER A 13 -27.61 7.65 -4.15
N PRO A 14 -27.49 6.57 -3.36
CA PRO A 14 -27.84 6.60 -1.95
C PRO A 14 -27.20 7.78 -1.20
N VAL A 15 -27.91 8.30 -0.21
CA VAL A 15 -27.45 9.40 0.66
C VAL A 15 -26.11 9.01 1.31
N ASP A 16 -25.21 9.98 1.46
CA ASP A 16 -23.86 9.83 2.03
C ASP A 16 -22.91 8.89 1.25
N ARG A 17 -23.26 8.56 0.00
CA ARG A 17 -22.38 7.75 -0.87
C ARG A 17 -21.25 8.57 -1.52
N TYR A 18 -21.49 9.85 -1.75
CA TYR A 18 -20.53 10.75 -2.37
C TYR A 18 -20.25 11.94 -1.48
N THR A 19 -18.98 12.33 -1.38
CA THR A 19 -18.53 13.45 -0.56
C THR A 19 -17.77 14.45 -1.40
N ARG A 20 -17.95 15.74 -1.11
CA ARG A 20 -17.16 16.81 -1.71
C ARG A 20 -15.71 16.70 -1.21
N PRO A 21 -14.72 16.50 -2.09
CA PRO A 21 -13.33 16.45 -1.66
C PRO A 21 -12.84 17.83 -1.21
N GLU A 22 -12.00 17.86 -0.19
CA GLU A 22 -11.25 19.04 0.24
C GLU A 22 -9.89 19.06 -0.43
N PHE A 23 -9.51 20.19 -1.03
CA PHE A 23 -8.20 20.31 -1.69
C PHE A 23 -7.17 20.94 -0.78
N THR A 24 -5.95 20.41 -0.84
CA THR A 24 -4.78 20.98 -0.18
C THR A 24 -3.64 21.16 -1.18
N GLU A 25 -2.80 22.18 -1.01
CA GLU A 25 -1.63 22.36 -1.88
C GLU A 25 -0.50 21.38 -1.55
N SER A 26 -0.21 21.21 -0.25
CA SER A 26 0.86 20.37 0.28
C SER A 26 0.40 19.47 1.45
N GLY A 27 -0.91 19.41 1.70
CA GLY A 27 -1.49 18.64 2.80
C GLY A 27 -1.54 17.14 2.53
N PRO A 28 -2.12 16.37 3.46
CA PRO A 28 -2.25 14.92 3.30
C PRO A 28 -3.21 14.57 2.17
N LEU A 29 -3.01 13.39 1.62
CA LEU A 29 -4.02 12.67 0.85
C LEU A 29 -4.67 11.67 1.78
N ALA A 30 -5.92 11.92 2.17
CA ALA A 30 -6.67 11.02 3.03
C ALA A 30 -8.03 10.74 2.42
N VAL A 31 -8.33 9.47 2.20
CA VAL A 31 -9.66 9.02 1.77
C VAL A 31 -10.13 8.03 2.80
N ASP A 32 -11.29 8.28 3.40
CA ASP A 32 -11.89 7.40 4.36
C ASP A 32 -13.10 6.67 3.77
N ALA A 33 -13.13 5.34 3.98
CA ALA A 33 -14.12 4.44 3.40
C ALA A 33 -14.29 4.65 1.88
N GLY A 34 -13.17 4.79 1.16
CA GLY A 34 -13.17 4.96 -0.28
C GLY A 34 -13.67 3.71 -1.00
N ARG A 35 -14.40 3.92 -2.10
CA ARG A 35 -14.97 2.86 -2.94
C ARG A 35 -14.56 3.03 -4.39
N HIS A 36 -14.46 1.93 -5.12
CA HIS A 36 -14.11 1.99 -6.54
C HIS A 36 -15.31 2.53 -7.34
N PRO A 37 -15.20 3.69 -8.03
CA PRO A 37 -16.35 4.36 -8.63
C PRO A 37 -17.17 3.50 -9.62
N ILE A 38 -16.48 2.63 -10.35
CA ILE A 38 -17.11 1.72 -11.31
C ILE A 38 -17.66 0.46 -10.62
N LEU A 39 -16.82 -0.28 -9.88
CA LEU A 39 -17.21 -1.56 -9.30
C LEU A 39 -18.30 -1.47 -8.21
N GLU A 40 -18.39 -0.35 -7.47
CA GLU A 40 -19.46 -0.20 -6.46
C GLU A 40 -20.87 -0.17 -7.07
N SER A 41 -20.98 0.15 -8.37
CA SER A 41 -22.25 0.16 -9.09
C SER A 41 -22.67 -1.22 -9.59
N MET A 42 -21.69 -2.13 -9.75
CA MET A 42 -21.91 -3.49 -10.24
C MET A 42 -22.09 -4.50 -9.10
N HIS A 43 -21.50 -4.22 -7.94
CA HIS A 43 -21.52 -5.12 -6.78
C HIS A 43 -22.19 -4.47 -5.57
N ILE A 44 -23.23 -5.12 -5.06
CA ILE A 44 -24.01 -4.64 -3.91
C ILE A 44 -23.16 -4.62 -2.62
N ASP A 45 -22.22 -5.57 -2.47
CA ASP A 45 -21.43 -5.77 -1.25
C ASP A 45 -19.96 -5.31 -1.39
N PHE A 46 -19.71 -4.19 -2.09
CA PHE A 46 -18.34 -3.66 -2.23
C PHE A 46 -17.80 -3.17 -0.87
N ILE A 47 -16.63 -3.68 -0.46
CA ILE A 47 -16.02 -3.36 0.84
C ILE A 47 -15.14 -2.10 0.72
N PRO A 48 -15.48 -1.00 1.43
CA PRO A 48 -14.74 0.24 1.35
C PRO A 48 -13.39 0.12 2.07
N ASN A 49 -12.39 0.85 1.55
CA ASN A 49 -11.03 0.87 2.11
C ASN A 49 -10.50 2.30 2.17
N SER A 50 -9.77 2.61 3.25
CA SER A 50 -9.21 3.93 3.51
C SER A 50 -7.75 4.01 3.08
N ILE A 51 -7.30 5.21 2.71
CA ILE A 51 -5.88 5.52 2.49
C ILE A 51 -5.50 6.80 3.23
N PHE A 52 -4.27 6.83 3.74
CA PHE A 52 -3.67 8.02 4.32
C PHE A 52 -2.20 8.13 3.88
N LEU A 53 -1.88 9.21 3.17
CA LEU A 53 -0.53 9.60 2.80
C LEU A 53 -0.29 11.03 3.27
N SER A 54 0.88 11.26 3.86
CA SER A 54 1.30 12.58 4.34
C SER A 54 2.82 12.69 4.20
N GLU A 55 3.40 13.87 4.46
CA GLU A 55 4.87 13.99 4.45
C GLU A 55 5.57 13.07 5.47
N ALA A 56 4.92 12.77 6.59
CA ALA A 56 5.44 11.86 7.63
C ALA A 56 5.10 10.37 7.38
N SER A 57 4.33 10.09 6.32
CA SER A 57 3.85 8.76 5.95
C SER A 57 3.56 8.75 4.45
N ASN A 58 4.59 8.96 3.63
CA ASN A 58 4.44 9.21 2.19
C ASN A 58 4.48 7.93 1.35
N MET A 59 4.70 6.77 1.97
CA MET A 59 4.67 5.48 1.28
C MET A 59 3.81 4.48 2.02
N VAL A 60 2.98 3.77 1.27
CA VAL A 60 2.19 2.63 1.75
C VAL A 60 2.56 1.41 0.93
N ILE A 61 3.10 0.39 1.59
CA ILE A 61 3.31 -0.93 1.00
C ILE A 61 2.05 -1.76 1.24
N VAL A 62 1.42 -2.19 0.16
CA VAL A 62 0.18 -2.99 0.19
C VAL A 62 0.53 -4.45 -0.06
N MET A 63 0.43 -5.25 1.00
CA MET A 63 0.67 -6.67 0.95
C MET A 63 -0.64 -7.45 0.83
N GLY A 64 -0.50 -8.69 0.40
CA GLY A 64 -1.60 -9.62 0.42
C GLY A 64 -1.54 -10.59 -0.75
N PRO A 65 -2.26 -11.70 -0.64
CA PRO A 65 -2.29 -12.73 -1.67
C PRO A 65 -2.84 -12.24 -3.01
N ASN A 66 -2.60 -13.02 -4.05
CA ASN A 66 -3.23 -12.77 -5.35
C ASN A 66 -4.75 -12.83 -5.17
N MET A 67 -5.48 -12.04 -5.97
CA MET A 67 -6.94 -11.94 -5.90
C MET A 67 -7.49 -11.30 -4.61
N SER A 68 -6.66 -10.82 -3.69
CA SER A 68 -7.13 -10.18 -2.44
C SER A 68 -7.73 -8.79 -2.63
N GLY A 69 -7.68 -8.23 -3.85
CA GLY A 69 -8.17 -6.88 -4.15
C GLY A 69 -7.09 -5.79 -4.23
N LYS A 70 -5.79 -6.13 -4.23
CA LYS A 70 -4.68 -5.15 -4.32
C LYS A 70 -4.81 -4.21 -5.52
N SER A 71 -4.84 -4.74 -6.74
CA SER A 71 -4.92 -3.93 -7.96
C SER A 71 -6.22 -3.12 -8.02
N THR A 72 -7.34 -3.68 -7.55
CA THR A 72 -8.61 -2.96 -7.42
C THR A 72 -8.51 -1.76 -6.47
N TYR A 73 -7.84 -1.92 -5.34
CA TYR A 73 -7.61 -0.83 -4.39
C TYR A 73 -6.67 0.24 -4.94
N LEU A 74 -5.59 -0.15 -5.62
CA LEU A 74 -4.69 0.79 -6.29
C LEU A 74 -5.43 1.62 -7.34
N GLN A 75 -6.23 0.98 -8.20
CA GLN A 75 -7.07 1.64 -9.20
C GLN A 75 -8.12 2.55 -8.56
N GLN A 76 -8.76 2.11 -7.47
CA GLN A 76 -9.71 2.91 -6.70
C GLN A 76 -9.08 4.24 -6.27
N VAL A 77 -7.88 4.21 -5.68
CA VAL A 77 -7.21 5.44 -5.22
C VAL A 77 -6.94 6.38 -6.39
N CYS A 78 -6.40 5.88 -7.51
CA CYS A 78 -6.19 6.67 -8.72
C CYS A 78 -7.49 7.33 -9.21
N LEU A 79 -8.57 6.55 -9.33
CA LEU A 79 -9.85 7.04 -9.84
C LEU A 79 -10.50 8.07 -8.93
N ILE A 80 -10.40 7.91 -7.61
CA ILE A 80 -10.91 8.90 -6.65
C ILE A 80 -10.20 10.25 -6.83
N ILE A 81 -8.87 10.23 -7.01
CA ILE A 81 -8.09 11.46 -7.20
C ILE A 81 -8.42 12.12 -8.55
N ILE A 82 -8.58 11.31 -9.60
CA ILE A 82 -8.99 11.81 -10.93
C ILE A 82 -10.37 12.47 -10.84
N LEU A 83 -11.35 11.81 -10.22
CA LEU A 83 -12.70 12.38 -10.04
C LEU A 83 -12.67 13.69 -9.26
N ALA A 84 -11.89 13.73 -8.17
CA ALA A 84 -11.71 14.95 -7.40
C ALA A 84 -11.16 16.07 -8.28
N GLN A 85 -10.02 15.88 -8.95
CA GLN A 85 -9.37 16.93 -9.73
C GLN A 85 -10.13 17.34 -11.01
N ILE A 86 -11.07 16.52 -11.50
CA ILE A 86 -12.03 16.91 -12.55
C ILE A 86 -13.15 17.83 -11.99
N GLY A 87 -13.32 17.88 -10.66
CA GLY A 87 -14.32 18.70 -9.98
C GLY A 87 -15.61 17.95 -9.60
N CYS A 88 -15.57 16.61 -9.54
CA CYS A 88 -16.69 15.78 -9.11
C CYS A 88 -16.60 15.43 -7.61
N TYR A 89 -17.73 15.08 -6.99
CA TYR A 89 -17.72 14.45 -5.67
C TYR A 89 -17.18 13.03 -5.81
N VAL A 90 -16.62 12.48 -4.74
CA VAL A 90 -15.95 11.18 -4.76
C VAL A 90 -16.68 10.15 -3.89
N PRO A 91 -16.65 8.86 -4.26
CA PRO A 91 -17.35 7.80 -3.52
C PRO A 91 -16.58 7.41 -2.25
N ALA A 92 -16.64 8.26 -1.24
CA ALA A 92 -15.97 8.10 0.06
C ALA A 92 -16.80 8.75 1.17
N ARG A 93 -16.55 8.37 2.43
CA ARG A 93 -17.15 9.04 3.60
C ARG A 93 -16.49 10.38 3.87
N PHE A 94 -15.19 10.48 3.62
CA PHE A 94 -14.40 11.70 3.74
C PHE A 94 -13.25 11.65 2.73
N SER A 95 -12.86 12.80 2.19
CA SER A 95 -11.74 12.88 1.26
C SER A 95 -11.04 14.24 1.34
N THR A 96 -9.72 14.20 1.57
CA THR A 96 -8.78 15.29 1.35
C THR A 96 -7.82 14.87 0.25
N VAL A 97 -7.64 15.75 -0.73
CA VAL A 97 -6.82 15.50 -1.90
C VAL A 97 -5.78 16.60 -2.01
N ARG A 98 -4.52 16.21 -1.80
CA ARG A 98 -3.38 17.03 -2.24
C ARG A 98 -3.42 17.12 -3.76
N VAL A 99 -3.35 18.32 -4.34
CA VAL A 99 -3.34 18.49 -5.79
C VAL A 99 -2.05 17.89 -6.37
N VAL A 100 -2.21 16.77 -7.10
CA VAL A 100 -1.13 16.05 -7.76
C VAL A 100 -0.92 16.57 -9.18
N ASP A 101 0.34 16.65 -9.59
CA ASP A 101 0.72 17.07 -10.94
C ASP A 101 0.56 15.93 -11.96
N ARG A 102 0.92 14.71 -11.55
CA ARG A 102 0.88 13.50 -12.36
C ARG A 102 0.54 12.28 -11.50
N ILE A 103 -0.17 11.34 -12.10
CA ILE A 103 -0.36 9.99 -11.55
C ILE A 103 0.46 9.05 -12.41
N PHE A 104 1.48 8.44 -11.81
CA PHE A 104 2.30 7.42 -12.44
C PHE A 104 1.82 6.04 -12.01
N THR A 105 1.56 5.17 -12.97
CA THR A 105 1.12 3.81 -12.69
C THR A 105 2.03 2.81 -13.39
N ARG A 106 2.55 1.86 -12.62
CA ARG A 106 2.95 0.56 -13.13
C ARG A 106 1.97 -0.44 -12.54
N MET A 107 0.93 -0.77 -13.29
CA MET A 107 0.02 -1.85 -12.96
C MET A 107 0.20 -2.93 -14.02
N GLY A 108 0.39 -4.19 -13.61
CA GLY A 108 0.70 -5.27 -14.53
C GLY A 108 -0.32 -5.33 -15.68
N ALA A 109 0.17 -5.30 -16.92
CA ALA A 109 -0.65 -5.60 -18.08
C ALA A 109 -0.97 -7.10 -18.10
N MET A 110 -2.19 -7.45 -18.52
CA MET A 110 -2.46 -8.79 -19.04
C MET A 110 -1.44 -9.04 -20.15
N ASP A 111 -0.72 -10.17 -20.07
CA ASP A 111 0.37 -10.55 -20.96
C ASP A 111 0.15 -10.07 -22.40
N SER A 112 0.80 -8.96 -22.75
CA SER A 112 0.78 -8.48 -24.12
C SER A 112 1.70 -9.38 -24.93
N LEU A 113 1.10 -10.31 -25.67
CA LEU A 113 1.77 -11.16 -26.68
C LEU A 113 2.48 -10.35 -27.78
N GLU A 114 2.32 -9.02 -27.83
CA GLU A 114 2.69 -8.14 -28.94
C GLU A 114 3.97 -7.32 -28.76
N SER A 115 4.96 -7.78 -27.99
CA SER A 115 6.29 -7.14 -28.05
C SER A 115 7.41 -8.15 -28.12
N ASN A 116 8.32 -7.97 -29.08
CA ASN A 116 9.59 -8.70 -29.23
C ASN A 116 10.58 -8.41 -28.06
N SER A 117 10.09 -7.92 -26.92
CA SER A 117 10.84 -7.58 -25.72
C SER A 117 10.42 -8.45 -24.55
N SER A 118 11.38 -8.84 -23.70
CA SER A 118 11.06 -9.57 -22.48
C SER A 118 10.15 -8.73 -21.57
N THR A 119 9.19 -9.37 -20.91
CA THR A 119 8.26 -8.74 -19.95
C THR A 119 9.00 -7.89 -18.92
N PHE A 120 10.17 -8.38 -18.46
CA PHE A 120 11.03 -7.64 -17.54
C PHE A 120 11.62 -6.36 -18.14
N MET A 121 12.05 -6.36 -19.41
CA MET A 121 12.60 -5.16 -20.05
C MET A 121 11.53 -4.07 -20.21
N THR A 122 10.29 -4.45 -20.54
CA THR A 122 9.15 -3.52 -20.60
C THR A 122 8.87 -2.92 -19.22
N GLU A 123 8.82 -3.77 -18.19
CA GLU A 123 8.67 -3.35 -16.79
C GLU A 123 9.78 -2.37 -16.35
N MET A 124 11.04 -2.63 -16.73
CA MET A 124 12.17 -1.74 -16.42
C MET A 124 12.09 -0.42 -17.17
N ARG A 125 11.63 -0.39 -18.42
CA ARG A 125 11.43 0.85 -19.18
C ARG A 125 10.32 1.72 -18.59
N GLU A 126 9.21 1.12 -18.21
CA GLU A 126 8.12 1.82 -17.52
C GLU A 126 8.61 2.40 -16.18
N THR A 127 9.33 1.59 -15.40
CA THR A 127 9.89 2.03 -14.12
C THR A 127 10.90 3.17 -14.31
N ALA A 128 11.78 3.07 -15.30
CA ALA A 128 12.73 4.14 -15.64
C ALA A 128 12.02 5.43 -16.05
N PHE A 129 10.96 5.33 -16.86
CA PHE A 129 10.15 6.48 -17.24
C PHE A 129 9.52 7.16 -16.02
N ILE A 130 8.96 6.38 -15.08
CA ILE A 130 8.41 6.91 -13.82
C ILE A 130 9.52 7.62 -13.03
N MET A 131 10.67 6.97 -12.81
CA MET A 131 11.77 7.52 -12.01
C MET A 131 12.38 8.80 -12.60
N GLN A 132 12.40 8.95 -13.92
CA GLN A 132 12.93 10.14 -14.59
C GLN A 132 11.98 11.33 -14.57
N ASN A 133 10.66 11.11 -14.36
CA ASN A 133 9.64 12.15 -14.50
C ASN A 133 8.86 12.43 -13.20
N VAL A 134 9.11 11.65 -12.15
CA VAL A 134 8.45 11.80 -10.86
C VAL A 134 8.86 13.11 -10.17
N SER A 135 7.89 13.77 -9.55
CA SER A 135 8.11 14.94 -8.68
C SER A 135 7.58 14.67 -7.28
N GLN A 136 7.94 15.52 -6.31
CA GLN A 136 7.39 15.46 -4.95
C GLN A 136 5.84 15.58 -4.91
N ARG A 137 5.25 16.23 -5.92
CA ARG A 137 3.78 16.42 -6.04
C ARG A 137 3.08 15.25 -6.73
N SER A 138 3.82 14.30 -7.28
CA SER A 138 3.23 13.17 -8.01
C SER A 138 2.65 12.13 -7.06
N LEU A 139 1.66 11.39 -7.57
CA LEU A 139 1.21 10.11 -7.01
C LEU A 139 1.82 8.98 -7.81
N ILE A 140 2.41 8.00 -7.12
CA ILE A 140 3.02 6.83 -7.71
C ILE A 140 2.27 5.60 -7.24
N VAL A 141 1.90 4.75 -8.17
CA VAL A 141 1.21 3.49 -7.92
C VAL A 141 1.97 2.39 -8.63
N MET A 142 2.59 1.51 -7.86
CA MET A 142 3.35 0.36 -8.37
C MET A 142 2.69 -0.93 -7.90
N ASP A 143 2.51 -1.89 -8.82
CA ASP A 143 1.95 -3.21 -8.55
C ASP A 143 2.96 -4.27 -9.01
N GLU A 144 3.47 -5.08 -8.09
CA GLU A 144 4.33 -6.25 -8.32
C GLU A 144 5.66 -6.00 -9.07
N LEU A 145 6.35 -4.89 -8.78
CA LEU A 145 7.65 -4.59 -9.41
C LEU A 145 8.72 -5.65 -9.07
N GLY A 146 9.46 -6.11 -10.07
CA GLY A 146 10.56 -7.07 -9.95
C GLY A 146 10.13 -8.53 -10.00
N ARG A 147 8.88 -8.84 -10.40
CA ARG A 147 8.36 -10.22 -10.43
C ARG A 147 8.93 -11.07 -11.58
N ALA A 148 9.30 -10.47 -12.71
CA ALA A 148 9.68 -11.18 -13.92
C ALA A 148 11.19 -11.55 -14.01
N THR A 149 11.93 -11.51 -12.89
CA THR A 149 13.38 -11.77 -12.84
C THR A 149 13.74 -12.64 -11.61
N SER A 150 15.05 -12.84 -11.37
CA SER A 150 15.54 -13.54 -10.19
C SER A 150 15.00 -12.87 -8.91
N SER A 151 14.64 -13.66 -7.89
CA SER A 151 14.04 -13.12 -6.66
C SER A 151 14.94 -12.09 -5.96
N SER A 152 16.27 -12.26 -6.02
CA SER A 152 17.23 -11.33 -5.44
C SER A 152 17.32 -10.02 -6.21
N ASP A 153 17.40 -10.08 -7.54
CA ASP A 153 17.55 -8.87 -8.36
C ASP A 153 16.25 -8.08 -8.38
N GLY A 154 15.12 -8.78 -8.49
CA GLY A 154 13.78 -8.17 -8.43
C GLY A 154 13.55 -7.44 -7.10
N PHE A 155 13.92 -8.08 -5.99
CA PHE A 155 13.87 -7.44 -4.67
C PHE A 155 14.80 -6.23 -4.58
N ALA A 156 16.06 -6.35 -5.00
CA ALA A 156 17.02 -5.26 -4.93
C ALA A 156 16.58 -4.03 -5.75
N VAL A 157 16.01 -4.25 -6.94
CA VAL A 157 15.46 -3.19 -7.78
C VAL A 157 14.24 -2.55 -7.12
N ALA A 158 13.28 -3.36 -6.64
CA ALA A 158 12.09 -2.87 -5.95
C ALA A 158 12.43 -2.03 -4.71
N TRP A 159 13.37 -2.52 -3.89
CA TRP A 159 13.90 -1.82 -2.73
C TRP A 159 14.50 -0.46 -3.11
N SER A 160 15.43 -0.47 -4.06
CA SER A 160 16.12 0.75 -4.51
C SER A 160 15.13 1.78 -5.07
N CYS A 161 14.13 1.33 -5.82
CA CYS A 161 13.05 2.19 -6.32
C CYS A 161 12.25 2.82 -5.17
N CYS A 162 11.91 2.04 -4.14
CA CYS A 162 11.22 2.57 -2.96
C CYS A 162 12.06 3.63 -2.26
N GLU A 163 13.36 3.39 -2.03
CA GLU A 163 14.25 4.35 -1.38
C GLU A 163 14.35 5.68 -2.15
N GLN A 164 14.45 5.62 -3.48
CA GLN A 164 14.45 6.84 -4.31
C GLN A 164 13.15 7.63 -4.19
N LEU A 165 11.99 6.95 -4.25
CA LEU A 165 10.68 7.59 -4.09
C LEU A 165 10.49 8.18 -2.68
N LEU A 166 11.03 7.52 -1.66
CA LEU A 166 11.05 8.00 -0.28
C LEU A 166 11.88 9.27 -0.15
N MET A 167 13.08 9.30 -0.75
CA MET A 167 13.97 10.47 -0.75
C MET A 167 13.31 11.68 -1.44
N LEU A 168 12.57 11.45 -2.52
CA LEU A 168 11.80 12.48 -3.22
C LEU A 168 10.55 12.96 -2.45
N LYS A 169 10.19 12.29 -1.34
CA LYS A 169 8.98 12.55 -0.55
C LYS A 169 7.69 12.48 -1.37
N ALA A 170 7.71 11.71 -2.46
CA ALA A 170 6.55 11.54 -3.32
C ALA A 170 5.54 10.58 -2.67
N TYR A 171 4.26 10.74 -2.99
CA TYR A 171 3.20 9.90 -2.42
C TYR A 171 3.12 8.60 -3.20
N THR A 172 3.42 7.49 -2.53
CA THR A 172 3.60 6.19 -3.18
C THR A 172 2.70 5.12 -2.58
N LEU A 173 1.99 4.38 -3.43
CA LEU A 173 1.39 3.09 -3.10
C LEU A 173 2.19 2.01 -3.84
N PHE A 174 2.67 1.02 -3.09
CA PHE A 174 3.48 -0.05 -3.64
C PHE A 174 2.88 -1.41 -3.24
N ALA A 175 2.16 -2.05 -4.15
CA ALA A 175 1.66 -3.40 -3.92
C ALA A 175 2.72 -4.44 -4.27
N THR A 176 2.90 -5.43 -3.39
CA THR A 176 3.92 -6.47 -3.59
C THR A 176 3.53 -7.80 -2.95
N HIS A 177 4.17 -8.85 -3.45
CA HIS A 177 4.22 -10.18 -2.86
C HIS A 177 5.53 -10.45 -2.11
N MET A 178 6.50 -9.55 -2.20
CA MET A 178 7.80 -9.69 -1.54
C MET A 178 7.65 -9.33 -0.06
N GLU A 179 7.55 -10.33 0.80
CA GLU A 179 7.38 -10.13 2.25
C GLU A 179 8.55 -9.37 2.87
N ASN A 180 9.78 -9.63 2.40
CA ASN A 180 10.99 -8.93 2.85
C ASN A 180 10.93 -7.41 2.60
N LEU A 181 10.08 -6.94 1.66
CA LEU A 181 9.92 -5.50 1.44
C LEU A 181 9.23 -4.81 2.64
N SER A 182 8.61 -5.57 3.55
CA SER A 182 8.09 -5.03 4.82
C SER A 182 9.20 -4.47 5.72
N GLU A 183 10.44 -4.94 5.56
CA GLU A 183 11.61 -4.43 6.28
C GLU A 183 11.88 -2.96 5.95
N LEU A 184 11.39 -2.43 4.82
CA LEU A 184 11.45 -0.99 4.57
C LEU A 184 10.79 -0.19 5.70
N SER A 185 9.74 -0.69 6.34
CA SER A 185 9.10 0.01 7.46
C SER A 185 9.91 0.00 8.76
N THR A 186 10.89 -0.91 8.88
CA THR A 186 11.81 -0.92 10.04
C THR A 186 12.93 0.09 9.86
N ILE A 187 13.34 0.37 8.62
CA ILE A 187 14.43 1.30 8.28
C ILE A 187 13.90 2.71 7.99
N TYR A 188 12.76 2.80 7.30
CA TYR A 188 12.09 4.02 6.83
C TYR A 188 10.71 4.14 7.47
N PRO A 189 10.60 4.83 8.59
CA PRO A 189 9.37 4.77 9.36
C PRO A 189 8.23 5.66 8.80
N ASN A 190 8.49 6.37 7.70
CA ASN A 190 7.50 7.01 6.83
C ASN A 190 6.84 6.02 5.86
N VAL A 191 7.28 4.76 5.87
CA VAL A 191 6.64 3.63 5.17
C VAL A 191 5.63 2.98 6.11
N LYS A 192 4.37 2.90 5.67
CA LYS A 192 3.34 2.09 6.33
C LYS A 192 3.15 0.78 5.60
N ILE A 193 2.98 -0.31 6.37
CA ILE A 193 2.60 -1.61 5.83
C ILE A 193 1.11 -1.79 6.05
N LEU A 194 0.38 -2.08 4.96
CA LEU A 194 -1.00 -2.54 5.00
C LEU A 194 -1.07 -3.93 4.38
N HIS A 195 -2.03 -4.74 4.81
CA HIS A 195 -2.31 -6.01 4.18
C HIS A 195 -3.80 -6.24 4.00
N PHE A 196 -4.17 -6.98 2.96
CA PHE A 196 -5.54 -7.47 2.82
C PHE A 196 -5.82 -8.63 3.77
N HIS A 197 -6.90 -8.52 4.52
CA HIS A 197 -7.32 -9.54 5.48
C HIS A 197 -7.84 -10.80 4.79
N VAL A 198 -7.22 -11.93 5.10
CA VAL A 198 -7.62 -13.25 4.60
C VAL A 198 -7.72 -14.21 5.78
N ASP A 199 -8.90 -14.80 5.95
CA ASP A 199 -9.12 -15.87 6.91
C ASP A 199 -8.91 -17.23 6.25
N ILE A 200 -8.32 -18.17 6.98
CA ILE A 200 -8.19 -19.57 6.54
C ILE A 200 -9.19 -20.38 7.34
N ARG A 201 -10.14 -21.02 6.65
CA ARG A 201 -11.12 -21.94 7.26
C ARG A 201 -11.18 -23.22 6.43
N ASN A 202 -10.98 -24.38 7.06
CA ASN A 202 -11.04 -25.69 6.39
C ASN A 202 -10.15 -25.75 5.12
N ASN A 203 -8.89 -25.29 5.19
CA ASN A 203 -7.96 -25.16 4.06
C ASN A 203 -8.46 -24.31 2.87
N ARG A 204 -9.51 -23.51 3.07
CA ARG A 204 -10.00 -22.53 2.10
C ARG A 204 -9.71 -21.11 2.57
N MET A 205 -9.38 -20.26 1.60
CA MET A 205 -9.13 -18.84 1.84
C MET A 205 -10.41 -18.05 1.65
N ASP A 206 -10.75 -17.27 2.68
CA ASP A 206 -11.89 -16.37 2.72
C ASP A 206 -11.34 -14.94 2.68
N PHE A 207 -11.36 -14.35 1.49
CA PHE A 207 -10.87 -13.00 1.25
C PHE A 207 -11.89 -11.99 1.75
N LYS A 208 -11.52 -11.20 2.78
CA LYS A 208 -12.40 -10.18 3.34
C LYS A 208 -12.36 -8.85 2.59
N PHE A 209 -11.46 -8.70 1.61
CA PHE A 209 -11.25 -7.47 0.83
C PHE A 209 -11.09 -6.19 1.69
N GLN A 210 -10.70 -6.34 2.95
CA GLN A 210 -10.51 -5.27 3.92
C GLN A 210 -9.03 -5.13 4.23
N LEU A 211 -8.50 -3.91 4.12
CA LEU A 211 -7.15 -3.58 4.53
C LEU A 211 -7.04 -3.49 6.06
N LYS A 212 -5.94 -4.00 6.59
CA LYS A 212 -5.54 -3.88 7.99
C LYS A 212 -4.09 -3.41 8.09
N ASP A 213 -3.79 -2.73 9.18
CA ASP A 213 -2.43 -2.25 9.47
C ASP A 213 -1.47 -3.40 9.82
N GLY A 214 -0.20 -3.18 9.48
CA GLY A 214 0.91 -4.06 9.81
C GLY A 214 1.19 -5.13 8.76
N PRO A 215 2.36 -5.79 8.84
CA PRO A 215 2.64 -6.95 8.01
C PRO A 215 1.76 -8.13 8.42
N ARG A 216 1.41 -8.98 7.46
CA ARG A 216 0.80 -10.28 7.73
C ARG A 216 1.46 -11.32 6.86
N HIS A 217 2.12 -12.27 7.51
CA HIS A 217 2.64 -13.47 6.87
C HIS A 217 1.52 -14.51 6.77
N VAL A 218 1.22 -14.98 5.55
CA VAL A 218 0.32 -16.11 5.33
C VAL A 218 1.18 -17.30 4.90
N PRO A 219 1.55 -18.19 5.84
CA PRO A 219 2.47 -19.27 5.54
C PRO A 219 1.90 -20.18 4.44
N HIS A 220 2.76 -20.53 3.49
CA HIS A 220 2.46 -21.50 2.44
C HIS A 220 1.23 -21.18 1.57
N TYR A 221 0.94 -19.89 1.35
CA TYR A 221 -0.17 -19.43 0.51
C TYR A 221 -0.27 -20.16 -0.84
N GLY A 222 0.85 -20.29 -1.56
CA GLY A 222 0.86 -20.96 -2.87
C GLY A 222 0.44 -22.43 -2.79
N LEU A 223 0.80 -23.12 -1.71
CA LEU A 223 0.42 -24.53 -1.50
C LEU A 223 -1.06 -24.66 -1.11
N LEU A 224 -1.60 -23.71 -0.34
CA LEU A 224 -3.03 -23.66 -0.03
C LEU A 224 -3.87 -23.44 -1.29
N LEU A 225 -3.45 -22.52 -2.17
CA LEU A 225 -4.11 -22.35 -3.48
C LEU A 225 -4.05 -23.61 -4.33
N ALA A 226 -2.89 -24.26 -4.37
CA ALA A 226 -2.69 -25.49 -5.12
C ALA A 226 -3.65 -26.61 -4.65
N GLU A 227 -3.82 -26.77 -3.33
CA GLU A 227 -4.76 -27.73 -2.75
C GLU A 227 -6.22 -27.41 -3.14
N VAL A 228 -6.61 -26.13 -3.06
CA VAL A 228 -7.96 -25.67 -3.48
C VAL A 228 -8.18 -25.85 -4.98
N ALA A 229 -7.14 -25.68 -5.79
CA ALA A 229 -7.17 -25.90 -7.24
C ALA A 229 -7.26 -27.40 -7.62
N GLY A 230 -7.15 -28.30 -6.65
CA GLY A 230 -7.30 -29.74 -6.86
C GLY A 230 -5.99 -30.47 -7.23
N LEU A 231 -4.83 -29.89 -6.92
CA LEU A 231 -3.56 -30.63 -7.07
C LEU A 231 -3.54 -31.87 -6.15
N PRO A 232 -3.02 -33.02 -6.61
CA PRO A 232 -3.02 -34.25 -5.82
C PRO A 232 -2.29 -34.07 -4.48
N SER A 233 -2.84 -34.64 -3.41
CA SER A 233 -2.27 -34.53 -2.06
C SER A 233 -0.81 -34.99 -1.98
N SER A 234 -0.44 -36.01 -2.76
CA SER A 234 0.95 -36.49 -2.85
C SER A 234 1.92 -35.42 -3.37
N VAL A 235 1.48 -34.59 -4.32
CA VAL A 235 2.28 -33.47 -4.85
C VAL A 235 2.40 -32.36 -3.80
N ILE A 236 1.29 -32.05 -3.12
CA ILE A 236 1.26 -31.01 -2.07
C ILE A 236 2.17 -31.39 -0.90
N GLU A 237 2.16 -32.66 -0.46
CA GLU A 237 3.04 -33.14 0.61
C GLU A 237 4.52 -33.01 0.26
N ILE A 238 4.89 -33.39 -0.96
CA ILE A 238 6.27 -33.23 -1.45
C ILE A 238 6.64 -31.74 -1.48
N ALA A 239 5.77 -30.88 -2.00
CA ALA A 239 6.01 -29.45 -2.08
C ALA A 239 6.16 -28.80 -0.69
N ARG A 240 5.38 -29.24 0.32
CA ARG A 240 5.53 -28.82 1.72
C ARG A 240 6.91 -29.18 2.27
N ASN A 241 7.37 -30.41 2.06
CA ASN A 241 8.68 -30.87 2.51
C ASN A 241 9.82 -30.06 1.88
N ILE A 242 9.76 -29.81 0.57
CA ILE A 242 10.75 -28.99 -0.13
C ILE A 242 10.76 -27.56 0.42
N THR A 243 9.58 -26.96 0.65
CA THR A 243 9.48 -25.59 1.19
C THR A 243 10.13 -25.49 2.56
N LEU A 244 9.86 -26.45 3.47
CA LEU A 244 10.48 -26.48 4.80
C LEU A 244 12.01 -26.50 4.73
N MET A 245 12.58 -27.34 3.86
CA MET A 245 14.04 -27.42 3.68
C MET A 245 14.66 -26.11 3.18
N ILE A 246 13.96 -25.38 2.30
CA ILE A 246 14.43 -24.09 1.78
C ILE A 246 14.38 -23.05 2.91
N THR A 247 13.27 -22.94 3.64
CA THR A 247 13.10 -21.94 4.70
C THR A 247 14.10 -22.13 5.85
N GLU A 248 14.39 -23.37 6.26
CA GLU A 248 15.42 -23.65 7.28
C GLU A 248 16.84 -23.22 6.87
N LYS A 249 17.13 -23.26 5.56
CA LYS A 249 18.41 -22.85 5.00
C LYS A 249 18.52 -21.32 4.95
N GLU A 250 17.40 -20.63 4.73
CA GLU A 250 17.31 -19.16 4.69
C GLU A 250 17.32 -18.54 6.09
N ALA A 251 16.58 -19.12 7.06
CA ALA A 251 16.53 -18.62 8.45
C ALA A 251 17.93 -18.58 9.11
N ARG A 252 18.78 -19.58 8.82
CA ARG A 252 20.18 -19.60 9.28
C ARG A 252 21.05 -18.46 8.76
N ARG A 253 20.63 -17.77 7.69
CA ARG A 253 21.34 -16.61 7.11
C ARG A 253 20.87 -15.27 7.67
N MET A 254 19.60 -15.16 8.07
CA MET A 254 18.99 -13.88 8.51
C MET A 254 19.34 -13.46 9.95
N GLN A 255 19.71 -14.40 10.83
CA GLN A 255 20.00 -14.14 12.25
C GLN A 255 21.21 -13.21 12.53
N VAL A 256 21.89 -12.72 11.50
CA VAL A 256 23.10 -11.87 11.61
C VAL A 256 22.80 -10.36 11.58
N ASN A 257 21.61 -9.91 11.14
CA ASN A 257 21.35 -8.49 10.85
C ASN A 257 20.39 -7.74 11.81
N GLU A 258 19.68 -8.42 12.70
CA GLU A 258 18.55 -7.81 13.45
C GLU A 258 18.95 -6.91 14.64
N LEU A 259 20.20 -6.99 15.12
CA LEU A 259 20.64 -6.28 16.33
C LEU A 259 21.11 -4.83 16.10
N GLN A 260 21.16 -4.36 14.85
CA GLN A 260 21.88 -3.13 14.50
C GLN A 260 21.01 -1.85 14.46
N TYR A 261 19.68 -1.95 14.36
CA TYR A 261 18.81 -0.80 13.99
C TYR A 261 17.84 -0.30 15.08
N TYR A 262 17.74 -0.96 16.24
CA TYR A 262 16.81 -0.61 17.33
C TYR A 262 16.88 0.86 17.82
N PRO A 263 18.05 1.52 17.92
CA PRO A 263 18.13 2.91 18.40
C PRO A 263 17.50 3.94 17.46
N ILE A 264 17.53 3.68 16.15
CA ILE A 264 17.02 4.60 15.11
C ILE A 264 15.48 4.63 15.14
N LEU A 265 14.85 3.47 15.35
CA LEU A 265 13.39 3.32 15.45
C LEU A 265 12.79 4.15 16.60
N MET A 266 13.42 4.15 17.77
CA MET A 266 12.97 4.90 18.93
C MET A 266 13.00 6.42 18.69
N VAL A 267 14.07 6.93 18.08
CA VAL A 267 14.21 8.37 17.76
C VAL A 267 13.15 8.81 16.75
N TYR A 268 12.83 7.96 15.77
CA TYR A 268 11.82 8.29 14.80
C TYR A 268 10.40 8.31 15.38
N ARG A 269 10.01 7.33 16.22
CA ARG A 269 8.66 7.33 16.84
C ARG A 269 8.39 8.62 17.62
N VAL A 270 9.44 9.20 18.22
CA VAL A 270 9.38 10.54 18.82
C VAL A 270 9.14 11.62 17.76
N ALA A 271 9.93 11.67 16.68
CA ALA A 271 9.77 12.66 15.61
C ALA A 271 8.37 12.63 14.98
N GLN A 272 7.79 11.45 14.75
CA GLN A 272 6.44 11.30 14.19
C GLN A 272 5.37 11.92 15.09
N ARG A 273 5.39 11.61 16.40
CA ARG A 273 4.46 12.19 17.37
C ARG A 273 4.63 13.71 17.49
N LEU A 274 5.86 14.22 17.42
CA LEU A 274 6.13 15.66 17.41
C LEU A 274 5.56 16.36 16.16
N ILE A 275 5.67 15.76 14.98
CA ILE A 275 5.11 16.31 13.74
C ILE A 275 3.58 16.31 13.80
N CYS A 276 2.95 15.25 14.30
CA CYS A 276 1.49 15.22 14.48
C CYS A 276 1.03 16.30 15.47
N LEU A 277 1.75 16.51 16.57
CA LEU A 277 1.45 17.57 17.54
C LEU A 277 1.59 18.97 16.93
N LYS A 278 2.59 19.19 16.05
CA LYS A 278 2.79 20.48 15.35
C LYS A 278 1.59 20.91 14.51
N TYR A 279 0.91 19.96 13.86
CA TYR A 279 -0.27 20.24 13.02
C TYR A 279 -1.61 19.98 13.74
N SER A 280 -1.57 19.76 15.06
CA SER A 280 -2.75 19.54 15.88
C SER A 280 -3.45 20.87 16.22
N ASN A 281 -4.79 20.87 16.27
CA ASN A 281 -5.60 22.00 16.73
C ASN A 281 -5.91 21.94 18.24
N GLN A 282 -5.12 21.19 19.02
CA GLN A 282 -5.28 21.07 20.48
C GLN A 282 -4.77 22.31 21.24
N ASP A 283 -5.26 22.51 22.46
CA ASP A 283 -4.84 23.60 23.33
C ASP A 283 -3.43 23.37 23.91
N GLU A 284 -2.77 24.45 24.35
CA GLU A 284 -1.39 24.38 24.86
C GLU A 284 -1.22 23.41 26.05
N GLY A 285 -2.26 23.22 26.87
CA GLY A 285 -2.25 22.28 27.99
C GLY A 285 -2.14 20.84 27.50
N ALA A 286 -3.01 20.44 26.57
CA ALA A 286 -3.00 19.10 25.97
C ALA A 286 -1.69 18.81 25.21
N ILE A 287 -1.14 19.81 24.51
CA ILE A 287 0.15 19.66 23.81
C ILE A 287 1.29 19.43 24.81
N ARG A 288 1.31 20.16 25.94
CA ARG A 288 2.34 19.98 26.98
C ARG A 288 2.29 18.57 27.58
N ASP A 289 1.09 18.07 27.90
CA ASP A 289 0.92 16.72 28.45
C ASP A 289 1.32 15.64 27.45
N ALA A 290 0.98 15.81 26.16
CA ALA A 290 1.38 14.89 25.11
C ALA A 290 2.91 14.82 24.92
N LEU A 291 3.60 15.96 25.00
CA LEU A 291 5.07 16.04 24.94
C LEU A 291 5.72 15.35 26.16
N GLN A 292 5.14 15.51 27.35
CA GLN A 292 5.66 14.92 28.57
C GLN A 292 5.51 13.39 28.56
N ASN A 293 4.34 12.89 28.15
CA ASN A 293 4.10 11.46 27.94
C ASN A 293 5.03 10.85 26.88
N LEU A 294 5.31 11.59 25.80
CA LEU A 294 6.23 11.16 24.75
C LEU A 294 7.65 10.99 25.28
N LYS A 295 8.13 11.96 26.07
CA LYS A 295 9.46 11.92 26.71
C LYS A 295 9.59 10.72 27.64
N GLU A 296 8.59 10.48 28.49
CA GLU A 296 8.60 9.35 29.43
C GLU A 296 8.55 8.00 28.70
N SER A 297 7.76 7.90 27.63
CA SER A 297 7.67 6.68 26.82
C SER A 297 8.99 6.34 26.12
N TYR A 298 9.72 7.35 25.64
CA TYR A 298 11.04 7.21 25.04
C TYR A 298 12.09 6.73 26.04
N LEU A 299 12.16 7.38 27.21
CA LEU A 299 13.10 7.00 28.26
C LEU A 299 12.85 5.58 28.80
N ALA A 300 11.59 5.12 28.78
CA ALA A 300 11.23 3.78 29.22
C ALA A 300 11.36 2.71 28.12
N GLY A 301 11.77 3.05 26.90
CA GLY A 301 11.85 2.10 25.77
C GLY A 301 10.50 1.48 25.38
N ARG A 302 9.39 2.12 25.74
CA ARG A 302 8.01 1.62 25.53
C ARG A 302 7.33 2.21 24.28
N LEU A 303 8.09 2.92 23.46
CA LEU A 303 7.60 3.60 22.26
C LEU A 303 7.37 2.66 21.10
#